data_AF-A0ABD3KYR7-F1
#
_entry.id   AF-A0ABD3KYR7-F1
#
_cell.length_a   1.000
_cell.length_b   1.000
_cell.length_c   1.000
_cell.angle_alpha   90.00
_cell.angle_beta   90.00
_cell.angle_gamma   90.00
#
_symmetry.space_group_name_H-M   'P 1'
#
loop_
_entity.id
_entity.type
_entity.pdbx_description
1 polymer ?
#
loop_
_entity_poly.entity_id
_entity_poly.type
_entity_poly.pdbx_seq_one_letter_code
_entity_poly.pdbx_strand_id
1 'polypeptide(L)'
;MSTIPNIQKLVELEDLSFGNENPKELIVPPSAFDPTSILTEPQFTWAITFPKFKSLELSHSRIQNLGFEYGSGCIPQLRKVVLTGSNLQRVSGLLSSLSVLSIQACSSMKSLPPVQNLINLSELELLNSAVEKIEGLGELQSLEVLAVSDCPIVLLEVLSNLTSLKRLPLKNCNSLNELNVAELT
;
A
#
# COMPACT_ATOMS: atom_id res chain seq x y z
N MET A 1 -21.84 -15.73 -22.51
CA MET A 1 -20.84 -16.58 -21.84
C MET A 1 -19.48 -16.21 -22.38
N SER A 2 -18.75 -15.36 -21.67
CA SER A 2 -17.31 -15.15 -21.90
C SER A 2 -16.60 -15.79 -20.72
N THR A 3 -16.00 -16.94 -20.98
CA THR A 3 -15.20 -17.72 -20.04
C THR A 3 -14.08 -16.86 -19.47
N ILE A 4 -13.99 -16.84 -18.14
CA ILE A 4 -12.87 -16.24 -17.41
C ILE A 4 -11.58 -16.92 -17.89
N PRO A 5 -10.52 -16.17 -18.22
CA PRO A 5 -9.21 -16.75 -18.47
C PRO A 5 -8.81 -17.58 -17.25
N ASN A 6 -8.28 -18.77 -17.45
CA ASN A 6 -7.82 -19.62 -16.35
C ASN A 6 -6.65 -18.93 -15.62
N ILE A 7 -6.97 -18.15 -14.59
CA ILE A 7 -6.03 -17.37 -13.77
C ILE A 7 -5.16 -18.25 -12.86
N GLN A 8 -5.46 -19.56 -12.72
CA GLN A 8 -4.56 -20.51 -12.05
C GLN A 8 -3.23 -20.70 -12.82
N LYS A 9 -3.14 -20.24 -14.07
CA LYS A 9 -1.91 -20.25 -14.87
C LYS A 9 -1.04 -19.00 -14.66
N LEU A 10 -1.51 -18.00 -13.93
CA LEU A 10 -0.76 -16.77 -13.65
C LEU A 10 0.20 -16.93 -12.45
N VAL A 11 0.60 -18.15 -12.09
CA VAL A 11 1.59 -18.41 -11.02
C VAL A 11 2.97 -17.79 -11.30
N GLU A 12 3.23 -17.50 -12.58
CA GLU A 12 4.44 -16.83 -13.07
C GLU A 12 4.33 -15.30 -13.07
N LEU A 13 3.16 -14.74 -12.68
CA LEU A 13 2.94 -13.30 -12.66
C LEU A 13 3.84 -12.65 -11.61
N GLU A 14 4.73 -11.77 -12.06
CA GLU A 14 5.62 -11.01 -11.18
C GLU A 14 5.09 -9.59 -10.91
N ASP A 15 4.47 -8.97 -11.90
CA ASP A 15 3.99 -7.60 -11.83
C ASP A 15 2.53 -7.52 -12.28
N LEU A 16 1.72 -6.75 -11.56
CA LEU A 16 0.32 -6.48 -11.88
C LEU A 16 0.08 -4.98 -11.77
N SER A 17 -0.30 -4.37 -12.88
CA SER A 17 -0.72 -2.98 -12.94
C SER A 17 -2.13 -2.89 -13.52
N PHE A 18 -3.06 -2.27 -12.82
CA PHE A 18 -4.40 -2.02 -13.35
C PHE A 18 -4.98 -0.69 -12.85
N GLY A 19 -5.75 -0.01 -13.71
CA GLY A 19 -6.33 1.29 -13.41
C GLY A 19 -7.76 1.48 -13.91
N ASN A 20 -8.23 2.73 -14.00
CA ASN A 20 -9.61 3.09 -14.38
C ASN A 20 -10.03 2.72 -15.82
N GLU A 21 -9.18 2.07 -16.61
CA GLU A 21 -9.51 1.62 -17.97
C GLU A 21 -10.08 0.18 -17.97
N ASN A 22 -11.38 0.11 -18.33
CA ASN A 22 -12.23 -1.03 -18.71
C ASN A 22 -12.05 -2.41 -18.00
N PRO A 23 -12.93 -2.78 -17.06
CA PRO A 23 -12.83 -3.98 -16.21
C PRO A 23 -13.34 -5.28 -16.87
N LYS A 24 -13.04 -5.53 -18.15
CA LYS A 24 -13.47 -6.80 -18.78
C LYS A 24 -12.55 -7.99 -18.50
N GLU A 25 -11.39 -7.80 -17.86
CA GLU A 25 -10.40 -8.88 -17.74
C GLU A 25 -10.11 -9.41 -16.32
N LEU A 26 -10.66 -8.83 -15.25
CA LEU A 26 -10.36 -9.28 -13.87
C LEU A 26 -11.58 -9.38 -12.96
N ILE A 27 -12.70 -9.89 -13.48
CA ILE A 27 -13.83 -10.33 -12.65
C ILE A 27 -13.55 -11.78 -12.21
N VAL A 28 -13.20 -11.95 -10.94
CA VAL A 28 -13.22 -13.27 -10.29
C VAL A 28 -14.69 -13.75 -10.26
N PRO A 29 -15.03 -14.95 -10.76
CA PRO A 29 -16.40 -15.44 -10.68
C PRO A 29 -16.80 -15.63 -9.21
N PRO A 30 -18.02 -15.23 -8.81
CA PRO A 30 -18.55 -15.45 -7.46
C PRO A 30 -18.98 -16.91 -7.21
N SER A 31 -18.27 -17.90 -7.77
CA SER A 31 -18.63 -19.32 -7.63
C SER A 31 -17.69 -20.06 -6.69
N ALA A 32 -17.59 -19.54 -5.46
CA ALA A 32 -17.32 -20.33 -4.26
C ALA A 32 -17.95 -19.64 -3.01
N PHE A 33 -18.92 -18.73 -3.20
CA PHE A 33 -19.55 -17.99 -2.12
C PHE A 33 -20.87 -18.66 -1.74
N ASP A 34 -20.93 -19.20 -0.52
CA ASP A 34 -22.18 -19.58 0.14
C ASP A 34 -22.90 -18.29 0.59
N PRO A 35 -24.08 -17.96 0.04
CA PRO A 35 -24.72 -16.65 0.18
C PRO A 35 -25.48 -16.44 1.50
N THR A 36 -25.22 -17.22 2.55
CA THR A 36 -25.99 -17.10 3.81
C THR A 36 -25.32 -16.32 4.94
N SER A 37 -24.13 -15.74 4.74
CA SER A 37 -23.45 -14.99 5.81
C SER A 37 -22.89 -13.63 5.35
N ILE A 38 -23.65 -12.58 5.71
CA ILE A 38 -23.20 -11.24 6.15
C ILE A 38 -22.93 -10.17 5.06
N LEU A 39 -23.69 -9.09 5.21
CA LEU A 39 -23.51 -7.74 4.68
C LEU A 39 -22.10 -7.19 5.00
N THR A 40 -21.17 -7.18 4.03
CA THR A 40 -20.00 -6.28 4.07
C THR A 40 -19.51 -5.96 2.66
N GLU A 41 -19.07 -4.71 2.48
CA GLU A 41 -18.47 -4.04 1.30
C GLU A 41 -17.57 -4.92 0.42
N PRO A 42 -17.38 -4.63 -0.88
CA PRO A 42 -16.48 -5.40 -1.75
C PRO A 42 -15.04 -5.32 -1.24
N GLN A 43 -14.58 -6.42 -0.62
CA GLN A 43 -13.22 -6.58 -0.12
C GLN A 43 -12.38 -7.24 -1.21
N PHE A 44 -11.27 -6.62 -1.62
CA PHE A 44 -10.32 -7.27 -2.53
C PHE A 44 -9.53 -8.33 -1.75
N THR A 45 -9.70 -9.61 -2.09
CA THR A 45 -9.07 -10.75 -1.41
C THR A 45 -8.28 -11.61 -2.40
N TRP A 46 -7.06 -12.04 -2.03
CA TRP A 46 -6.23 -12.94 -2.84
C TRP A 46 -6.76 -14.37 -2.70
N ALA A 47 -7.66 -14.78 -3.59
CA ALA A 47 -8.20 -16.14 -3.62
C ALA A 47 -7.22 -17.18 -4.20
N ILE A 48 -6.06 -16.74 -4.71
CA ILE A 48 -5.07 -17.56 -5.43
C ILE A 48 -3.67 -17.19 -4.94
N THR A 49 -2.79 -18.19 -4.83
CA THR A 49 -1.36 -17.97 -4.56
C THR A 49 -0.62 -17.57 -5.84
N PHE A 50 0.06 -16.42 -5.80
CA PHE A 50 0.97 -15.95 -6.82
C PHE A 50 2.41 -15.96 -6.25
N PRO A 51 3.11 -17.10 -6.35
CA PRO A 51 4.38 -17.31 -5.66
C PRO A 51 5.52 -16.43 -6.19
N LYS A 52 5.41 -15.89 -7.41
CA LYS A 52 6.42 -14.99 -8.01
C LYS A 52 6.03 -13.52 -8.00
N PHE A 53 4.87 -13.19 -7.44
CA PHE A 53 4.32 -11.83 -7.48
C PHE A 53 5.10 -10.87 -6.60
N LYS A 54 5.68 -9.83 -7.20
CA LYS A 54 6.63 -8.89 -6.62
C LYS A 54 6.11 -7.46 -6.60
N SER A 55 5.35 -7.03 -7.61
CA SER A 55 4.89 -5.65 -7.74
C SER A 55 3.40 -5.55 -7.98
N LEU A 56 2.73 -4.73 -7.18
CA LEU A 56 1.34 -4.32 -7.39
C LEU A 56 1.28 -2.82 -7.61
N GLU A 57 0.77 -2.40 -8.76
CA GLU A 57 0.43 -1.01 -9.05
C GLU A 57 -1.08 -0.91 -9.29
N LEU A 58 -1.77 -0.17 -8.43
CA LEU A 58 -3.23 -0.07 -8.47
C LEU A 58 -3.63 1.39 -8.65
N SER A 59 -4.27 1.72 -9.76
CA SER A 59 -4.75 3.07 -10.04
C SER A 59 -6.27 3.14 -10.22
N HIS A 60 -7.04 2.86 -9.16
CA HIS A 60 -8.49 2.68 -9.27
C HIS A 60 -9.29 3.60 -8.35
N SER A 61 -10.17 4.43 -8.94
CA SER A 61 -10.95 5.42 -8.21
C SER A 61 -12.16 4.86 -7.47
N ARG A 62 -12.59 3.61 -7.71
CA ARG A 62 -13.75 3.04 -6.97
C ARG A 62 -13.37 2.17 -5.79
N ILE A 63 -12.09 1.84 -5.63
CA ILE A 63 -11.65 1.02 -4.50
C ILE A 63 -11.54 1.93 -3.28
N GLN A 64 -12.29 1.60 -2.25
CA GLN A 64 -12.28 2.32 -0.98
C GLN A 64 -11.40 1.64 0.06
N ASN A 65 -11.33 0.30 0.02
CA ASN A 65 -10.62 -0.49 1.01
C ASN A 65 -9.78 -1.54 0.28
N LEU A 66 -8.53 -1.68 0.68
CA LEU A 66 -7.62 -2.70 0.19
C LEU A 66 -6.99 -3.43 1.39
N GLY A 67 -7.31 -4.70 1.57
CA GLY A 67 -6.57 -5.54 2.51
C GLY A 67 -5.28 -6.03 1.89
N PHE A 68 -4.47 -6.73 2.68
CA PHE A 68 -3.44 -7.70 2.30
C PHE A 68 -3.48 -8.89 3.26
N GLU A 69 -4.62 -9.05 3.94
CA GLU A 69 -4.84 -10.10 4.93
C GLU A 69 -4.73 -11.46 4.24
N TYR A 70 -3.99 -12.39 4.86
CA TYR A 70 -3.57 -13.68 4.27
C TYR A 70 -2.54 -13.59 3.13
N GLY A 71 -2.04 -12.40 2.79
CA GLY A 71 -1.05 -12.19 1.74
C GLY A 71 0.30 -12.87 1.99
N SER A 72 0.67 -13.17 3.24
CA SER A 72 1.88 -13.93 3.55
C SER A 72 1.89 -15.35 2.98
N GLY A 73 0.71 -15.98 2.81
CA GLY A 73 0.56 -17.28 2.17
C GLY A 73 0.33 -17.18 0.65
N CYS A 74 -0.37 -16.15 0.20
CA CYS A 74 -0.79 -16.02 -1.19
C CYS A 74 0.22 -15.25 -2.07
N ILE A 75 0.92 -14.26 -1.55
CA ILE A 75 1.84 -13.38 -2.30
C ILE A 75 3.14 -13.16 -1.51
N PRO A 76 3.86 -14.25 -1.15
CA PRO A 76 5.01 -14.18 -0.24
C PRO A 76 6.19 -13.36 -0.81
N GLN A 77 6.21 -13.13 -2.12
CA GLN A 77 7.27 -12.41 -2.81
C GLN A 77 6.94 -10.93 -3.06
N LEU A 78 5.81 -10.41 -2.58
CA LEU A 78 5.45 -9.01 -2.81
C LEU A 78 6.48 -8.09 -2.15
N ARG A 79 7.05 -7.19 -2.95
CA ARG A 79 8.07 -6.21 -2.55
C ARG A 79 7.63 -4.78 -2.79
N LYS A 80 6.88 -4.51 -3.85
CA LYS A 80 6.47 -3.17 -4.26
C LYS A 80 4.96 -3.03 -4.30
N VAL A 81 4.45 -1.99 -3.66
CA VAL A 81 3.04 -1.60 -3.71
C VAL A 81 2.97 -0.11 -4.04
N VAL A 82 2.31 0.22 -5.15
CA VAL A 82 1.97 1.59 -5.53
C VAL A 82 0.46 1.70 -5.61
N LEU A 83 -0.13 2.58 -4.81
CA LEU A 83 -1.57 2.78 -4.75
C LEU A 83 -1.90 4.21 -5.15
N THR A 84 -2.74 4.31 -6.19
CA THR A 84 -3.27 5.56 -6.71
C THR A 84 -4.80 5.50 -6.72
N GLY A 85 -5.47 6.40 -6.01
CA GLY A 85 -6.93 6.37 -5.99
C GLY A 85 -7.56 7.37 -5.04
N SER A 86 -8.33 8.31 -5.59
CA SER A 86 -8.96 9.40 -4.84
C SER A 86 -9.93 8.95 -3.75
N ASN A 87 -10.57 7.78 -3.92
CA ASN A 87 -11.55 7.24 -2.97
C ASN A 87 -10.97 6.14 -2.06
N LEU A 88 -9.69 5.80 -2.18
CA LEU A 88 -9.07 4.84 -1.26
C LEU A 88 -9.03 5.48 0.14
N GLN A 89 -9.68 4.82 1.10
CA GLN A 89 -9.81 5.27 2.48
C GLN A 89 -8.95 4.43 3.41
N ARG A 90 -8.81 3.12 3.14
CA ARG A 90 -8.13 2.19 4.06
C ARG A 90 -7.26 1.20 3.31
N VAL A 91 -6.09 0.94 3.89
CA VAL A 91 -5.24 -0.20 3.58
C VAL A 91 -5.01 -1.01 4.85
N SER A 92 -5.09 -2.33 4.81
CA SER A 92 -4.81 -3.20 5.95
C SER A 92 -3.90 -4.37 5.57
N GLY A 93 -3.27 -5.00 6.56
CA GLY A 93 -2.52 -6.26 6.36
C GLY A 93 -1.22 -6.16 5.57
N LEU A 94 -0.61 -4.96 5.44
CA LEU A 94 0.65 -4.77 4.71
C LEU A 94 1.72 -5.80 5.14
N LEU A 95 2.47 -6.30 4.16
CA LEU A 95 3.37 -7.43 4.34
C LEU A 95 4.76 -6.97 4.77
N SER A 96 5.35 -7.64 5.75
CA SER A 96 6.73 -7.37 6.21
C SER A 96 7.79 -7.58 5.12
N SER A 97 7.43 -8.25 4.03
CA SER A 97 8.27 -8.44 2.85
C SER A 97 8.39 -7.20 1.97
N LEU A 98 7.55 -6.18 2.16
CA LEU A 98 7.58 -4.96 1.34
C LEU A 98 8.89 -4.20 1.50
N SER A 99 9.46 -3.78 0.36
CA SER A 99 10.61 -2.89 0.27
C SER A 99 10.22 -1.49 -0.23
N VAL A 100 9.12 -1.38 -1.00
CA VAL A 100 8.63 -0.12 -1.56
C VAL A 100 7.13 0.02 -1.31
N LEU A 101 6.74 1.13 -0.70
CA LEU A 101 5.34 1.54 -0.53
C LEU A 101 5.17 2.98 -1.02
N SER A 102 4.31 3.18 -2.01
CA SER A 102 4.00 4.50 -2.55
C SER A 102 2.49 4.71 -2.57
N ILE A 103 2.01 5.76 -1.90
CA ILE A 103 0.60 6.17 -1.89
C ILE A 103 0.48 7.52 -2.59
N GLN A 104 -0.31 7.57 -3.65
CA GLN A 104 -0.39 8.71 -4.55
C GLN A 104 -1.84 9.13 -4.80
N ALA A 105 -2.12 10.43 -4.80
CA ALA A 105 -3.46 10.95 -5.12
C ALA A 105 -4.60 10.33 -4.30
N CYS A 106 -4.33 9.88 -3.06
CA CYS A 106 -5.32 9.29 -2.15
C CYS A 106 -5.93 10.35 -1.25
N SER A 107 -6.86 11.13 -1.81
CA SER A 107 -7.51 12.26 -1.11
C SER A 107 -8.47 11.84 0.02
N SER A 108 -8.84 10.56 0.11
CA SER A 108 -9.73 10.04 1.16
C SER A 108 -9.02 9.25 2.27
N MET A 109 -7.73 8.96 2.13
CA MET A 109 -6.96 8.19 3.10
C MET A 109 -6.31 9.14 4.10
N LYS A 110 -6.84 9.17 5.33
CA LYS A 110 -6.34 10.06 6.40
C LYS A 110 -5.14 9.50 7.17
N SER A 111 -4.97 8.19 7.15
CA SER A 111 -3.90 7.52 7.88
C SER A 111 -3.47 6.26 7.15
N LEU A 112 -2.17 5.95 7.23
CA LEU A 112 -1.68 4.61 6.92
C LEU A 112 -2.04 3.64 8.07
N PRO A 113 -2.16 2.33 7.80
CA PRO A 113 -2.05 1.35 8.88
C PRO A 113 -0.66 1.45 9.56
N PRO A 114 -0.51 1.00 10.82
CA PRO A 114 0.79 1.00 11.49
C PRO A 114 1.86 0.31 10.64
N VAL A 115 2.97 0.99 10.38
CA VAL A 115 4.03 0.51 9.49
C VAL A 115 5.18 -0.18 10.21
N GLN A 116 5.16 -0.25 11.55
CA GLN A 116 6.22 -0.82 12.39
C GLN A 116 6.72 -2.22 11.99
N ASN A 117 5.87 -3.03 11.35
CA ASN A 117 6.22 -4.40 10.95
C ASN A 117 6.88 -4.47 9.55
N LEU A 118 6.99 -3.35 8.83
CA LEU A 118 7.59 -3.27 7.50
C LEU A 118 9.11 -3.14 7.59
N ILE A 119 9.76 -4.06 8.33
CA ILE A 119 11.19 -3.99 8.68
C ILE A 119 12.14 -3.99 7.47
N ASN A 120 11.66 -4.43 6.30
CA ASN A 120 12.41 -4.45 5.05
C ASN A 120 12.12 -3.23 4.14
N LEU A 121 11.28 -2.30 4.58
CA LEU A 121 10.88 -1.14 3.79
C LEU A 121 12.08 -0.22 3.61
N SER A 122 12.52 -0.05 2.37
CA SER A 122 13.61 0.85 1.99
C SER A 122 13.11 2.19 1.45
N GLU A 123 11.88 2.23 0.93
CA GLU A 123 11.28 3.41 0.32
C GLU A 123 9.81 3.56 0.71
N LEU A 124 9.49 4.72 1.29
CA LEU A 124 8.14 5.15 1.60
C LEU A 124 7.87 6.50 0.94
N GLU A 125 6.87 6.53 0.06
CA GLU A 125 6.44 7.75 -0.62
C GLU A 125 4.97 8.06 -0.34
N LEU A 126 4.69 9.30 0.04
CA LEU A 126 3.34 9.84 0.18
C LEU A 126 3.22 11.09 -0.67
N LEU A 127 2.46 11.01 -1.77
CA LEU A 127 2.33 12.08 -2.74
C LEU A 127 0.86 12.49 -2.90
N ASN A 128 0.55 13.77 -2.74
CA ASN A 128 -0.79 14.32 -2.95
C ASN A 128 -1.90 13.49 -2.26
N SER A 129 -1.69 13.14 -0.99
CA SER A 129 -2.57 12.24 -0.25
C SER A 129 -3.03 12.90 1.04
N ALA A 130 -4.22 12.54 1.53
CA ALA A 130 -4.81 13.15 2.72
C ALA A 130 -4.21 12.62 4.05
N VAL A 131 -3.04 11.98 4.01
CA VAL A 131 -2.44 11.33 5.17
C VAL A 131 -1.93 12.38 6.15
N GLU A 132 -2.45 12.36 7.37
CA GLU A 132 -2.15 13.31 8.45
C GLU A 132 -1.09 12.78 9.43
N LYS A 133 -0.91 11.45 9.51
CA LYS A 133 0.00 10.76 10.43
C LYS A 133 0.52 9.44 9.86
N ILE A 134 1.75 9.08 10.23
CA ILE A 134 2.37 7.77 10.01
C ILE A 134 2.78 7.21 11.37
N GLU A 135 2.24 6.05 11.76
CA GLU A 135 2.55 5.39 13.04
C GLU A 135 3.57 4.27 12.87
N GLY A 136 4.55 4.21 13.78
CA GLY A 136 5.59 3.18 13.77
C GLY A 136 6.69 3.45 12.75
N LEU A 137 6.85 4.70 12.33
CA LEU A 137 7.89 5.12 11.39
C LEU A 137 9.27 4.92 12.02
N GLY A 138 9.43 5.18 13.32
CA GLY A 138 10.70 5.02 14.04
C GLY A 138 11.26 3.60 14.08
N GLU A 139 10.48 2.58 13.72
CA GLU A 139 10.94 1.18 13.70
C GLU A 139 11.56 0.77 12.34
N LEU A 140 11.47 1.63 11.32
CA LEU A 140 11.90 1.30 9.95
C LEU A 140 13.39 1.50 9.72
N GLN A 141 14.23 0.72 10.41
CA GLN A 141 15.70 0.87 10.37
C GLN A 141 16.32 0.69 8.97
N SER A 142 15.63 -0.03 8.07
CA SER A 142 16.03 -0.24 6.67
C SER A 142 15.62 0.91 5.73
N LEU A 143 14.86 1.89 6.21
CA LEU A 143 14.31 2.95 5.38
C LEU A 143 15.41 3.88 4.88
N GLU A 144 15.61 3.92 3.57
CA GLU A 144 16.60 4.78 2.92
C GLU A 144 15.97 6.08 2.39
N VAL A 145 14.68 6.02 2.05
CA VAL A 145 13.94 7.10 1.41
C VAL A 145 12.59 7.30 2.10
N LEU A 146 12.38 8.50 2.61
CA LEU A 146 11.07 8.97 3.06
C LEU A 146 10.71 10.23 2.26
N ALA A 147 9.83 10.09 1.28
CA ALA A 147 9.38 11.21 0.47
C ALA A 147 7.94 11.59 0.81
N VAL A 148 7.72 12.85 1.18
CA VAL A 148 6.38 13.37 1.44
C VAL A 148 6.18 14.66 0.65
N SER A 149 5.18 14.67 -0.24
CA SER A 149 4.82 15.84 -1.04
C SER A 149 3.32 16.07 -0.98
N ASP A 150 2.90 17.30 -0.72
CA ASP A 150 1.50 17.71 -0.80
C ASP A 150 0.58 16.86 0.11
N CYS A 151 1.04 16.60 1.33
CA CYS A 151 0.28 15.88 2.36
C CYS A 151 0.06 16.77 3.59
N PRO A 152 -1.10 16.70 4.26
CA PRO A 152 -1.40 17.46 5.47
C PRO A 152 -0.78 16.81 6.73
N ILE A 153 0.41 16.22 6.61
CA ILE A 153 1.05 15.52 7.71
C ILE A 153 1.37 16.51 8.83
N VAL A 154 0.92 16.21 10.05
CA VAL A 154 1.07 17.11 11.20
C VAL A 154 2.28 16.75 12.04
N LEU A 155 2.59 15.46 12.10
CA LEU A 155 3.65 14.88 12.92
C LEU A 155 4.36 13.77 12.16
N LEU A 156 5.69 13.82 12.18
CA LEU A 156 6.56 12.69 11.88
C LEU A 156 7.17 12.25 13.22
N GLU A 157 7.05 10.96 13.54
CA GLU A 157 7.71 10.40 14.74
C GLU A 157 9.23 10.67 14.69
N VAL A 158 9.87 10.57 15.85
CA VAL A 158 11.31 10.78 15.99
C VAL A 158 12.08 9.91 14.98
N LEU A 159 12.77 10.59 14.05
CA LEU A 159 13.45 9.94 12.91
C LEU A 159 14.86 9.45 13.26
N SER A 160 15.34 9.66 14.49
CA SER A 160 16.72 9.28 14.90
C SER A 160 16.99 7.78 14.91
N ASN A 161 15.94 6.96 14.95
CA ASN A 161 16.05 5.51 14.79
C ASN A 161 16.21 5.07 13.33
N LEU A 162 15.97 5.95 12.36
CA LEU A 162 16.09 5.67 10.92
C LEU A 162 17.55 5.72 10.46
N THR A 163 18.36 4.83 11.00
CA THR A 163 19.82 4.80 10.80
C THR A 163 20.28 4.62 9.35
N SER A 164 19.41 4.10 8.46
CA SER A 164 19.72 3.94 7.03
C SER A 164 19.21 5.09 6.16
N LEU A 165 18.56 6.12 6.73
CA LEU A 165 17.90 7.18 5.96
C LEU A 165 18.92 8.04 5.22
N LYS A 166 18.79 8.07 3.88
CA LYS A 166 19.67 8.85 2.99
C LYS A 166 18.95 10.04 2.37
N ARG A 167 17.62 9.96 2.22
CA ARG A 167 16.82 10.97 1.53
C ARG A 167 15.51 11.25 2.28
N LEU A 168 15.30 12.52 2.61
CA LEU A 168 14.08 13.02 3.25
C LEU A 168 13.52 14.25 2.50
N PRO A 169 13.04 14.10 1.24
CA PRO A 169 12.38 15.20 0.56
C PRO A 169 11.00 15.46 1.18
N LEU A 170 10.84 16.65 1.77
CA LEU A 170 9.57 17.16 2.28
C LEU A 170 9.17 18.38 1.45
N LYS A 171 8.05 18.29 0.74
CA LYS A 171 7.56 19.35 -0.14
C LYS A 171 6.11 19.67 0.18
N ASN A 172 5.77 20.96 0.27
CA ASN A 172 4.41 21.44 0.50
C ASN A 172 3.71 20.80 1.73
N CYS A 173 4.49 20.43 2.76
CA CYS A 173 4.01 19.84 4.02
C CYS A 173 3.76 20.95 5.05
N ASN A 174 2.82 21.85 4.76
CA ASN A 174 2.64 23.09 5.52
C ASN A 174 2.07 22.88 6.94
N SER A 175 1.50 21.70 7.21
CA SER A 175 0.92 21.34 8.52
C SER A 175 1.93 20.72 9.48
N LEU A 176 3.15 20.43 9.03
CA LEU A 176 4.17 19.75 9.83
C LEU A 176 4.70 20.70 10.90
N ASN A 177 4.26 20.52 12.14
CA ASN A 177 4.58 21.41 13.26
C ASN A 177 5.89 21.03 13.97
N GLU A 178 6.20 19.74 14.02
CA GLU A 178 7.36 19.20 14.71
C GLU A 178 8.15 18.27 13.78
N LEU A 179 9.41 18.61 13.58
CA LEU A 179 10.40 17.75 12.91
C LEU A 179 11.75 17.96 13.60
N ASN A 180 12.16 17.01 14.44
CA ASN A 180 13.48 17.07 15.08
C ASN A 180 14.55 16.47 14.16
N VAL A 181 15.00 17.25 13.17
CA VAL A 181 16.10 16.84 12.26
C VAL A 181 17.48 16.90 12.91
N ALA A 182 17.62 17.53 14.09
CA ALA A 182 18.90 17.67 14.78
C ALA A 182 19.49 16.32 15.22
N GLU A 183 18.69 15.25 15.22
CA GLU A 183 19.12 13.89 15.54
C GLU A 183 19.44 13.04 14.28
N LEU A 184 19.35 13.62 13.08
CA LEU A 184 19.66 12.95 11.80
C LEU A 184 21.10 13.17 11.32
N THR A 185 21.92 13.90 12.08
CA THR A 185 23.36 14.16 11.83
C THR A 185 24.24 13.28 12.70
#